data_AF-A0A1L7LKD6-F1
#
_entry.id   AF-A0A1L7LKD6-F1
#
_cell.length_a   1.000
_cell.length_b   1.000
_cell.length_c   1.000
_cell.angle_alpha   90.00
_cell.angle_beta   90.00
_cell.angle_gamma   90.00
#
_symmetry.space_group_name_H-M   'P 1'
#
loop_
_entity.id
_entity.type
_entity.pdbx_description
1 polymer ?
#
loop_
_entity_poly.entity_id
_entity_poly.type
_entity_poly.pdbx_seq_one_letter_code
_entity_poly.pdbx_strand_id
1 'polypeptide(L)'
;MKAHPKKQSLSEVNQSVRVPKNASFLTTLRAFLGPGALVAVGYMDPGNWITSVVGGASYKYLLLSVVLLSSLIAMQLQQMAGKLGIVSRQDLAQATAAHLPKGLRYLLFIVIELALMATDLAEVIGSGIALHLLFGWPLLFSIFITILDVFLLLSIMKLGFRKIEAIVSTLILTILVILFT
;
A
#
# COMPACT_ATOMS: atom_id res chain seq x y z
N MET A 1 1.47 38.23 -7.52
CA MET A 1 1.63 36.76 -7.51
C MET A 1 0.30 36.14 -7.09
N LYS A 2 -0.52 35.67 -8.05
CA LYS A 2 -1.87 35.15 -7.75
C LYS A 2 -1.75 33.78 -7.08
N ALA A 3 -2.10 33.68 -5.80
CA ALA A 3 -2.18 32.41 -5.09
C ALA A 3 -3.29 31.56 -5.71
N HIS A 4 -2.92 30.52 -6.47
CA HIS A 4 -3.87 29.46 -6.80
C HIS A 4 -4.28 28.76 -5.50
N PRO A 5 -5.57 28.45 -5.30
CA PRO A 5 -6.02 27.73 -4.11
C PRO A 5 -5.30 26.38 -4.08
N LYS A 6 -4.46 26.16 -3.06
CA LYS A 6 -3.79 24.87 -2.85
C LYS A 6 -4.86 23.81 -2.62
N LYS A 7 -5.16 22.99 -3.63
CA LYS A 7 -5.99 21.79 -3.47
C LYS A 7 -5.34 20.91 -2.40
N GLN A 8 -6.09 20.59 -1.35
CA GLN A 8 -5.63 19.71 -0.28
C GLN A 8 -5.50 18.28 -0.83
N SER A 9 -4.45 17.57 -0.41
CA SER A 9 -4.29 16.15 -0.73
C SER A 9 -5.44 15.34 -0.12
N LEU A 10 -5.94 14.34 -0.85
CA LEU A 10 -7.03 13.45 -0.43
C LEU A 10 -8.25 14.20 0.16
N SER A 11 -8.79 15.18 -0.55
CA SER A 11 -9.84 16.08 -0.04
C SER A 11 -11.10 15.39 0.52
N GLU A 12 -11.36 14.13 0.13
CA GLU A 12 -12.51 13.34 0.60
C GLU A 12 -12.29 12.73 2.00
N VAL A 13 -11.03 12.55 2.42
CA VAL A 13 -10.66 11.80 3.64
C VAL A 13 -9.71 12.60 4.55
N ASN A 14 -9.18 13.72 4.07
CA ASN A 14 -8.24 14.56 4.81
C ASN A 14 -8.87 15.03 6.14
N GLN A 15 -8.19 14.71 7.24
CA GLN A 15 -8.65 14.96 8.62
C GLN A 15 -9.96 14.27 9.06
N SER A 16 -10.37 13.19 8.39
CA SER A 16 -11.59 12.45 8.74
C SER A 16 -11.53 11.73 10.12
N VAL A 17 -10.33 11.39 10.61
CA VAL A 17 -10.16 10.69 11.89
C VAL A 17 -10.12 11.67 13.06
N ARG A 18 -11.19 11.70 13.86
CA ARG A 18 -11.21 12.44 15.12
C ARG A 18 -10.33 11.77 16.17
N VAL A 19 -9.29 12.49 16.59
CA VAL A 19 -8.39 12.04 17.67
C VAL A 19 -9.06 12.30 19.01
N PRO A 20 -9.27 11.27 19.86
CA PRO A 20 -9.83 11.49 21.17
C PRO A 20 -8.86 12.29 22.05
N LYS A 21 -9.30 13.44 22.55
CA LYS A 21 -8.56 14.21 23.56
C LYS A 21 -8.77 13.52 24.92
N ASN A 22 -7.71 13.32 25.70
CA ASN A 22 -7.71 12.61 27.01
C ASN A 22 -7.98 11.09 26.99
N ALA A 23 -7.60 10.38 25.93
CA ALA A 23 -7.65 8.91 25.91
C ALA A 23 -6.29 8.25 26.20
N SER A 24 -6.33 7.01 26.71
CA SER A 24 -5.14 6.17 26.90
C SER A 24 -4.36 5.99 25.59
N PHE A 25 -3.03 5.88 25.69
CA PHE A 25 -2.12 5.67 24.55
C PHE A 25 -2.61 4.56 23.61
N LEU A 26 -3.12 3.44 24.14
CA LEU A 26 -3.65 2.34 23.34
C LEU A 26 -4.89 2.72 22.51
N THR A 27 -5.75 3.58 23.04
CA THR A 27 -6.98 4.02 22.36
C THR A 27 -6.65 4.99 21.24
N THR A 28 -5.69 5.89 21.49
CA THR A 28 -5.16 6.79 20.47
C THR A 28 -4.43 6.00 19.38
N LEU A 29 -3.60 5.01 19.76
CA LEU A 29 -2.89 4.16 18.81
C LEU A 29 -3.87 3.45 17.86
N ARG A 30 -4.92 2.82 18.40
CA ARG A 30 -5.96 2.13 17.59
C ARG A 30 -6.63 3.05 16.57
N ALA A 31 -6.79 4.34 16.87
CA ALA A 31 -7.36 5.30 15.93
C ALA A 31 -6.43 5.60 14.73
N PHE A 32 -5.13 5.35 14.84
CA PHE A 32 -4.11 5.66 13.83
C PHE A 32 -3.46 4.43 13.18
N LEU A 33 -3.86 3.21 13.53
CA LEU A 33 -3.32 1.99 12.93
C LEU A 33 -3.71 1.83 11.45
N GLY A 34 -4.87 2.35 11.05
CA GLY A 34 -5.44 2.19 9.71
C GLY A 34 -4.52 2.61 8.56
N PRO A 35 -4.00 3.85 8.55
CA PRO A 35 -3.05 4.29 7.52
C PRO A 35 -1.77 3.45 7.47
N GLY A 36 -1.27 2.99 8.62
CA GLY A 36 -0.09 2.13 8.68
C GLY A 36 -0.34 0.77 8.05
N ALA A 37 -1.50 0.16 8.31
CA ALA A 37 -1.90 -1.12 7.71
C ALA A 37 -2.07 -1.00 6.18
N LEU A 38 -2.63 0.11 5.69
CA LEU A 38 -2.77 0.39 4.26
C LEU A 38 -1.42 0.51 3.53
N VAL A 39 -0.39 1.03 4.20
CA VAL A 39 0.97 1.04 3.63
C VAL A 39 1.63 -0.34 3.72
N ALA A 40 1.45 -1.03 4.86
CA ALA A 40 2.10 -2.31 5.10
C ALA A 40 1.62 -3.43 4.15
N VAL A 41 0.34 -3.46 3.79
CA VAL A 41 -0.20 -4.48 2.87
C VAL A 41 0.47 -4.43 1.49
N GLY A 42 0.87 -3.24 1.02
CA GLY A 42 1.58 -3.08 -0.25
C GLY A 42 2.99 -3.69 -0.26
N TYR A 43 3.61 -3.97 0.89
CA TYR A 43 4.89 -4.69 0.98
C TYR A 43 4.72 -6.22 1.00
N MET A 44 3.47 -6.69 1.07
CA MET A 44 3.10 -8.11 1.11
C MET A 44 2.51 -8.58 -0.22
N ASP A 45 2.83 -7.88 -1.32
CA ASP A 45 2.33 -8.19 -2.65
C ASP A 45 2.91 -9.50 -3.22
N PRO A 46 2.21 -10.18 -4.14
CA PRO A 46 2.67 -11.44 -4.73
C PRO A 46 4.04 -11.33 -5.44
N GLY A 47 4.41 -10.14 -5.93
CA GLY A 47 5.70 -9.92 -6.58
C GLY A 47 6.89 -10.19 -5.65
N ASN A 48 6.78 -9.75 -4.38
CA ASN A 48 7.79 -10.00 -3.37
C ASN A 48 7.85 -11.49 -2.94
N TRP A 49 6.71 -12.19 -2.99
CA TRP A 49 6.65 -13.59 -2.57
C TRP A 49 7.41 -14.51 -3.53
N ILE A 50 7.27 -14.30 -4.84
CA ILE A 50 7.95 -15.13 -5.85
C ILE A 50 9.47 -15.06 -5.67
N THR A 51 10.01 -13.86 -5.51
CA THR A 51 11.46 -13.66 -5.34
C THR A 51 11.94 -14.22 -4.00
N SER A 52 11.15 -14.07 -2.93
CA SER A 52 11.47 -14.62 -1.60
C SER A 52 11.45 -16.16 -1.57
N VAL A 53 10.48 -16.79 -2.24
CA VAL A 53 10.39 -18.26 -2.35
C VAL A 53 11.55 -18.82 -3.18
N VAL A 54 11.85 -18.22 -4.33
CA VAL A 54 12.99 -18.63 -5.19
C VAL A 54 14.33 -18.39 -4.47
N GLY A 55 14.45 -17.27 -3.77
CA GLY A 55 15.62 -16.94 -2.94
C GLY A 55 15.81 -17.93 -1.80
N GLY A 56 14.73 -18.31 -1.11
CA GLY A 56 14.76 -19.33 -0.06
C GLY A 56 15.10 -20.73 -0.59
N ALA A 57 14.59 -21.10 -1.76
CA ALA A 57 14.92 -22.38 -2.40
C ALA A 57 16.41 -22.46 -2.79
N SER A 58 16.98 -21.36 -3.28
CA SER A 58 18.38 -21.30 -3.73
C SER A 58 19.39 -21.11 -2.59
N TYR A 59 19.08 -20.23 -1.63
CA TYR A 59 20.01 -19.76 -0.60
C TYR A 59 19.59 -20.11 0.83
N LYS A 60 18.52 -20.88 1.01
CA LYS A 60 17.95 -21.25 2.32
C LYS A 60 17.74 -20.00 3.17
N TYR A 61 18.30 -19.95 4.37
CA TYR A 61 18.11 -18.88 5.35
C TYR A 61 19.06 -17.69 5.18
N LEU A 62 19.98 -17.72 4.22
CA LEU A 62 21.03 -16.69 4.09
C LEU A 62 20.47 -15.29 3.82
N LEU A 63 19.35 -15.20 3.09
CA LEU A 63 18.72 -13.93 2.71
C LEU A 63 17.86 -13.31 3.83
N LEU A 64 17.62 -14.00 4.95
CA LEU A 64 16.77 -13.48 6.03
C LEU A 64 17.32 -12.18 6.64
N SER A 65 18.64 -12.07 6.80
CA SER A 65 19.28 -10.84 7.31
C SER A 65 19.07 -9.65 6.38
N VAL A 66 19.10 -9.90 5.06
CA VAL A 66 18.86 -8.87 4.03
C VAL A 66 17.40 -8.41 4.06
N VAL A 67 16.44 -9.34 4.20
CA VAL A 67 15.01 -9.02 4.33
C VAL A 67 14.75 -8.17 5.57
N LEU A 68 15.38 -8.52 6.70
CA LEU A 68 15.28 -7.75 7.94
C LEU A 68 15.81 -6.32 7.77
N LEU A 69 17.02 -6.17 7.20
CA LEU A 69 17.61 -4.85 6.95
C LEU A 69 16.77 -4.01 5.98
N SER A 70 16.27 -4.61 4.90
CA SER A 70 15.36 -3.95 3.96
C SER A 70 14.10 -3.42 4.67
N SER A 71 13.53 -4.23 5.57
CA SER A 71 12.34 -3.85 6.34
C SER A 71 12.60 -2.67 7.29
N LEU A 72 13.77 -2.64 7.94
CA LEU A 72 14.17 -1.51 8.80
C LEU A 72 14.30 -0.21 8.01
N ILE A 73 14.91 -0.25 6.83
CA ILE A 73 15.05 0.91 5.93
C ILE A 73 13.67 1.38 5.47
N ALA A 74 12.79 0.45 5.06
CA ALA A 74 11.42 0.78 4.66
C ALA A 74 10.66 1.49 5.79
N MET A 75 10.73 0.98 7.02
CA MET A 75 10.11 1.63 8.18
C MET A 75 10.62 3.06 8.40
N GLN A 76 11.93 3.28 8.29
CA GLN A 76 12.51 4.61 8.47
C GLN A 76 12.02 5.60 7.40
N LEU A 77 11.96 5.19 6.13
CA LEU A 77 11.49 6.02 5.03
C LEU A 77 9.99 6.33 5.15
N GLN A 78 9.18 5.34 5.51
CA GLN A 78 7.74 5.53 5.70
C GLN A 78 7.42 6.44 6.88
N GLN A 79 8.20 6.36 7.96
CA GLN A 79 8.09 7.31 9.08
C GLN A 79 8.38 8.75 8.64
N MET A 80 9.38 8.96 7.78
CA MET A 80 9.70 10.29 7.24
C MET A 80 8.59 10.83 6.33
N ALA A 81 8.05 9.98 5.44
CA ALA A 81 6.92 10.34 4.58
C ALA A 81 5.66 10.68 5.41
N GLY A 82 5.36 9.88 6.44
CA GLY A 82 4.28 10.16 7.38
C GLY A 82 4.49 11.48 8.13
N LYS A 83 5.71 11.74 8.62
CA LYS A 83 6.05 13.00 9.31
C LYS A 83 5.87 14.21 8.38
N LEU A 84 6.26 14.11 7.12
CA LEU A 84 6.02 15.16 6.12
C LEU A 84 4.53 15.45 5.95
N GLY A 85 3.70 14.40 5.79
CA GLY A 85 2.25 14.55 5.65
C GLY A 85 1.58 15.21 6.86
N ILE A 86 2.02 14.85 8.06
CA ILE A 86 1.50 15.40 9.33
C ILE A 86 1.92 16.86 9.53
N VAL A 87 3.20 17.17 9.31
CA VAL A 87 3.78 18.51 9.59
C VAL A 87 3.44 19.51 8.49
N SER A 88 3.69 19.16 7.23
CA SER A 88 3.54 20.07 6.09
C SER A 88 2.10 20.15 5.58
N ARG A 89 1.21 19.23 6.01
CA ARG A 89 -0.18 19.10 5.53
C ARG A 89 -0.28 18.94 4.00
N GLN A 90 0.78 18.41 3.39
CA GLN A 90 0.92 18.19 1.96
C GLN A 90 1.40 16.76 1.74
N ASP A 91 0.95 16.13 0.66
CA ASP A 91 1.55 14.88 0.21
C ASP A 91 2.96 15.10 -0.38
N LEU A 92 3.72 14.03 -0.52
CA LEU A 92 5.08 14.08 -1.04
C LEU A 92 5.13 14.61 -2.49
N ALA A 93 4.11 14.34 -3.30
CA ALA A 93 4.03 14.82 -4.68
C ALA A 93 3.84 16.36 -4.73
N GLN A 94 3.04 16.93 -3.83
CA GLN A 94 2.84 18.36 -3.69
C GLN A 94 4.10 19.06 -3.15
N ALA A 95 4.75 18.45 -2.15
CA ALA A 95 5.98 18.98 -1.57
C ALA A 95 7.12 19.00 -2.61
N THR A 96 7.29 17.92 -3.36
CA THR A 96 8.30 17.85 -4.44
C THR A 96 7.94 18.80 -5.58
N ALA A 97 6.70 18.80 -6.06
CA ALA A 97 6.25 19.72 -7.12
C ALA A 97 6.44 21.21 -6.78
N ALA A 98 6.44 21.58 -5.50
CA ALA A 98 6.69 22.96 -5.06
C ALA A 98 8.17 23.38 -5.17
N HIS A 99 9.11 22.44 -5.14
CA HIS A 99 10.56 22.71 -5.16
C HIS A 99 11.24 22.35 -6.48
N LEU A 100 10.52 21.72 -7.42
CA LEU A 100 11.06 21.20 -8.67
C LEU A 100 10.57 22.01 -9.90
N PRO A 101 11.40 22.14 -10.95
CA PRO A 101 10.99 22.77 -12.19
C PRO A 101 9.93 21.91 -12.91
N LYS A 102 9.09 22.55 -13.73
CA LYS A 102 7.93 21.91 -14.39
C LYS A 102 8.28 20.65 -15.17
N GLY A 103 9.42 20.61 -15.86
CA GLY A 103 9.86 19.44 -16.63
C GLY A 103 10.11 18.21 -15.76
N LEU A 104 10.82 18.37 -14.64
CA LEU A 104 11.15 17.26 -13.75
C LEU A 104 9.91 16.75 -12.99
N ARG A 105 8.94 17.62 -12.73
CA ARG A 105 7.63 17.21 -12.19
C ARG A 105 6.89 16.22 -13.10
N TYR A 106 6.86 16.47 -14.40
CA TYR A 106 6.22 15.56 -15.35
C TYR A 106 6.99 14.24 -15.49
N LEU A 107 8.32 14.29 -15.45
CA LEU A 107 9.14 13.09 -15.45
C LEU A 107 8.84 12.21 -14.22
N LEU A 108 8.83 12.81 -13.02
CA LEU A 108 8.50 12.08 -11.79
C LEU A 108 7.08 11.51 -11.82
N PHE A 109 6.12 12.24 -12.39
CA PHE A 109 4.76 11.75 -12.59
C PHE A 109 4.73 10.49 -13.46
N ILE A 110 5.42 10.50 -14.61
CA ILE A 110 5.50 9.33 -15.49
C ILE A 110 6.16 8.14 -14.79
N VAL A 111 7.25 8.37 -14.05
CA VAL A 111 7.96 7.31 -13.32
C VAL A 111 7.06 6.67 -12.25
N ILE A 112 6.33 7.48 -11.48
CA ILE A 112 5.40 6.97 -10.46
C ILE A 112 4.25 6.22 -11.12
N GLU A 113 3.69 6.73 -12.21
CA GLU A 113 2.60 6.07 -12.92
C GLU A 113 3.03 4.69 -13.46
N LEU A 114 4.23 4.60 -14.05
CA LEU A 114 4.79 3.33 -14.50
C LEU A 114 5.07 2.37 -13.33
N ALA A 115 5.52 2.89 -12.19
CA ALA A 115 5.73 2.07 -10.99
C ALA A 115 4.40 1.49 -10.47
N LEU A 116 3.33 2.30 -10.43
CA LEU A 116 2.00 1.84 -10.04
C LEU A 116 1.45 0.79 -11.01
N MET A 117 1.62 0.97 -12.32
CA MET A 117 1.25 -0.05 -13.32
C MET A 117 2.03 -1.36 -13.13
N ALA A 118 3.31 -1.29 -12.77
CA ALA A 118 4.12 -2.48 -12.53
C ALA A 118 3.67 -3.26 -11.28
N THR A 119 3.31 -2.56 -10.20
CA THR A 119 2.76 -3.19 -8.98
C THR A 119 1.41 -3.84 -9.26
N ASP A 120 0.51 -3.15 -9.97
CA ASP A 120 -0.80 -3.69 -10.37
C ASP A 120 -0.67 -4.95 -11.23
N LEU A 121 0.27 -4.94 -12.20
CA LEU A 121 0.56 -6.12 -13.02
C LEU A 121 1.02 -7.32 -12.18
N ALA A 122 1.85 -7.10 -11.15
CA ALA A 122 2.29 -8.17 -10.25
C ALA A 122 1.12 -8.74 -9.42
N GLU A 123 0.18 -7.90 -8.98
CA GLU A 123 -1.01 -8.30 -8.24
C GLU A 123 -1.98 -9.13 -9.10
N VAL A 124 -2.22 -8.71 -10.34
CA VAL A 124 -3.05 -9.44 -11.32
C VAL A 124 -2.47 -10.81 -11.63
N ILE A 125 -1.17 -10.89 -11.90
CA ILE A 125 -0.50 -12.17 -12.19
C ILE A 125 -0.53 -13.09 -10.97
N GLY A 126 -0.20 -12.56 -9.79
CA GLY A 126 -0.20 -13.33 -8.54
C GLY A 126 -1.58 -13.89 -8.20
N SER A 127 -2.62 -13.05 -8.29
CA SER A 127 -4.00 -13.44 -8.04
C SER A 127 -4.50 -14.46 -9.08
N GLY A 128 -4.15 -14.28 -10.36
CA GLY A 128 -4.47 -15.25 -11.42
C GLY A 128 -3.84 -16.63 -11.19
N ILE A 129 -2.57 -16.67 -10.78
CA ILE A 129 -1.89 -17.92 -10.41
C ILE A 129 -2.53 -18.55 -9.17
N ALA A 130 -2.86 -17.75 -8.15
CA ALA A 130 -3.52 -18.25 -6.94
C ALA A 130 -4.87 -18.91 -7.26
N LEU A 131 -5.70 -18.28 -8.09
CA LEU A 131 -6.98 -18.83 -8.54
C LEU A 131 -6.80 -20.12 -9.37
N HIS A 132 -5.79 -20.16 -10.25
CA HIS A 132 -5.45 -21.37 -10.99
C HIS A 132 -5.10 -22.54 -10.06
N LEU A 133 -4.31 -22.30 -9.01
CA LEU A 133 -3.89 -23.33 -8.05
C LEU A 133 -5.03 -23.75 -7.11
N LEU A 134 -5.91 -22.83 -6.70
CA LEU A 134 -7.01 -23.11 -5.79
C LEU A 134 -8.16 -23.87 -6.44
N PHE A 135 -8.55 -23.49 -7.67
CA PHE A 135 -9.74 -24.02 -8.34
C PHE A 135 -9.42 -24.92 -9.55
N GLY A 136 -8.16 -24.98 -9.98
CA GLY A 136 -7.74 -25.74 -11.17
C GLY A 136 -8.19 -25.13 -12.51
N TRP A 137 -8.69 -23.88 -12.50
CA TRP A 137 -9.21 -23.22 -13.70
C TRP A 137 -8.11 -22.78 -14.66
N PRO A 138 -8.33 -22.74 -15.99
CA PRO A 138 -7.32 -22.26 -16.94
C PRO A 138 -6.77 -20.88 -16.56
N LEU A 139 -5.44 -20.70 -16.62
CA LEU A 139 -4.79 -19.46 -16.17
C LEU A 139 -5.36 -18.20 -16.84
N LEU A 140 -5.63 -18.26 -18.15
CA LEU A 140 -6.25 -17.16 -18.88
C LEU A 140 -7.61 -16.78 -18.28
N PHE A 141 -8.45 -17.77 -17.94
CA PHE A 141 -9.75 -17.52 -17.33
C PHE A 141 -9.60 -16.88 -15.94
N SER A 142 -8.66 -17.35 -15.13
CA SER A 142 -8.34 -16.77 -13.82
C SER A 142 -7.90 -15.31 -13.91
N ILE A 143 -7.05 -14.96 -14.88
CA ILE A 143 -6.61 -13.56 -15.12
C ILE A 143 -7.77 -12.69 -15.63
N PHE A 144 -8.68 -13.23 -16.45
CA PHE A 144 -9.86 -12.47 -16.85
C PHE A 144 -10.79 -12.18 -15.67
N ILE A 145 -10.90 -13.11 -14.72
CA ILE A 145 -11.68 -12.90 -13.50
C ILE A 145 -11.09 -11.81 -12.62
N THR A 146 -9.76 -11.68 -12.54
CA THR A 146 -9.16 -10.65 -11.69
C THR A 146 -9.57 -9.26 -12.12
N ILE A 147 -9.89 -8.99 -13.40
CA ILE A 147 -10.44 -7.69 -13.86
C ILE A 147 -11.70 -7.25 -13.08
N LEU A 148 -12.44 -8.20 -12.48
CA LEU A 148 -13.59 -7.89 -11.64
C LEU A 148 -13.20 -7.21 -10.31
N ASP A 149 -11.92 -7.22 -9.93
CA ASP A 149 -11.38 -6.55 -8.75
C ASP A 149 -11.61 -5.03 -8.78
N VAL A 150 -11.59 -4.38 -9.96
CA VAL A 150 -11.90 -2.96 -10.11
C VAL A 150 -13.32 -2.67 -9.64
N PHE A 151 -14.28 -3.52 -10.01
CA PHE A 151 -15.67 -3.38 -9.56
C PHE A 151 -15.81 -3.65 -8.06
N LEU A 152 -15.04 -4.61 -7.54
CA LEU A 152 -14.97 -4.89 -6.11
C LEU A 152 -14.43 -3.68 -5.34
N LEU A 153 -13.31 -3.09 -5.79
CA LEU A 153 -12.68 -1.93 -5.19
C LEU A 153 -13.60 -0.71 -5.23
N LEU A 154 -14.23 -0.43 -6.38
CA LEU A 154 -15.23 0.65 -6.51
C LEU A 154 -16.42 0.46 -5.56
N SER A 155 -16.83 -0.78 -5.32
CA SER A 155 -17.89 -1.11 -4.36
C SER A 155 -17.44 -0.89 -2.91
N ILE A 156 -16.21 -1.27 -2.58
CA ILE A 156 -15.60 -1.10 -1.26
C ILE A 156 -15.35 0.37 -0.93
N MET A 157 -14.98 1.20 -1.92
CA MET A 157 -14.78 2.64 -1.73
C MET A 157 -16.05 3.34 -1.23
N LYS A 158 -17.25 2.84 -1.57
CA LYS A 158 -18.54 3.37 -1.08
C LYS A 158 -18.80 3.08 0.40
N LEU A 159 -18.08 2.13 1.01
CA LEU A 159 -18.33 1.67 2.39
C LEU A 159 -17.67 2.57 3.47
N GLY A 160 -16.80 3.50 3.06
CA GLY A 160 -16.12 4.45 3.94
C GLY A 160 -14.80 3.93 4.52
N PHE A 161 -13.86 4.85 4.73
CA PHE A 161 -12.43 4.55 4.98
C PHE A 161 -12.17 3.62 6.18
N ARG A 162 -12.91 3.78 7.28
CA ARG A 162 -12.75 2.91 8.47
C ARG A 162 -13.06 1.44 8.20
N LYS A 163 -14.00 1.14 7.31
CA LYS A 163 -14.31 -0.26 6.94
C LYS A 163 -13.23 -0.83 6.03
N ILE A 164 -12.65 -0.02 5.15
CA ILE A 164 -11.53 -0.42 4.30
C ILE A 164 -10.31 -0.80 5.15
N GLU A 165 -9.96 0.04 6.12
CA GLU A 165 -8.86 -0.23 7.07
C GLU A 165 -9.08 -1.55 7.85
N ALA A 166 -10.32 -1.82 8.26
CA ALA A 166 -10.67 -3.06 8.95
C ALA A 166 -10.57 -4.30 8.04
N ILE A 167 -11.02 -4.19 6.78
CA ILE A 167 -10.90 -5.26 5.78
C ILE A 167 -9.42 -5.57 5.54
N VAL A 168 -8.59 -4.55 5.30
CA VAL A 168 -7.15 -4.71 5.06
C VAL A 168 -6.46 -5.32 6.27
N SER A 169 -6.77 -4.86 7.47
CA SER A 169 -6.22 -5.44 8.71
C SER A 169 -6.61 -6.91 8.88
N THR A 170 -7.84 -7.29 8.48
CA THR A 170 -8.31 -8.68 8.51
C THR A 170 -7.60 -9.55 7.48
N LEU A 171 -7.34 -9.03 6.28
CA LEU A 171 -6.57 -9.72 5.25
C LEU A 171 -5.15 -10.03 5.72
N ILE A 172 -4.45 -9.03 6.28
CA ILE A 172 -3.11 -9.21 6.86
C ILE A 172 -3.13 -10.29 7.95
N LEU A 173 -4.12 -10.25 8.85
CA LEU A 173 -4.24 -11.21 9.95
C LEU A 173 -4.51 -12.64 9.43
N THR A 174 -5.29 -12.77 8.37
CA THR A 174 -5.58 -14.07 7.73
C THR A 174 -4.31 -14.68 7.13
N ILE A 175 -3.51 -13.90 6.40
CA ILE A 175 -2.22 -14.35 5.84
C ILE A 175 -1.27 -14.78 6.95
N LEU A 176 -1.18 -14.00 8.03
CA LEU A 176 -0.33 -14.34 9.18
C LEU A 176 -0.76 -15.67 9.83
N VAL A 177 -2.04 -15.87 10.09
CA VAL A 177 -2.54 -17.11 10.71
C VAL A 177 -2.21 -18.34 9.85
N ILE A 178 -2.39 -18.24 8.53
CA ILE A 178 -2.08 -19.33 7.60
C ILE A 178 -0.57 -19.64 7.61
N LEU A 179 0.30 -18.64 7.67
CA LEU A 179 1.75 -18.85 7.65
C LEU A 179 2.28 -19.53 8.93
N PHE A 180 1.61 -19.34 10.06
CA PHE A 180 2.00 -19.94 11.35
C PHE A 180 1.31 -21.29 11.65
N THR A 181 0.40 -21.75 10.79
CA THR A 181 -0.30 -23.05 10.92
C THR A 181 0.30 -24.06 9.96
#